data_AF-A0A226C0Q0-F1
#
_entry.id   AF-A0A226C0Q0-F1
#
_cell.length_a   1.000
_cell.length_b   1.000
_cell.length_c   1.000
_cell.angle_alpha   90.00
_cell.angle_beta   90.00
_cell.angle_gamma   90.00
#
_symmetry.space_group_name_H-M   'P 1'
#
loop_
_entity.id
_entity.type
_entity.pdbx_description
1 polymer ?
#
loop_
_entity_poly.entity_id
_entity_poly.type
_entity_poly.pdbx_seq_one_letter_code
_entity_poly.pdbx_strand_id
1 'polypeptide(L)'
;MRKFETEVQKINHEIMSELTKLVLENKLLDEINGLPQKIISGNKARYRCCVYKERAIITERVRLDMGLSPNNDKDNTFLKDDYEKADHRVDKPVVQAMDKACDECPINRFTVTEACRGCVAHYCLESCPVDAISLINRQAFINQDKCIECGKCKKACPYNAISDVRRPCSTVCVVDAVKVNSDRKIHIEQDQCLSCGACIDGCPFGAIASKSNIISFLEDTAGGDKIHAIIAPSIVGQFGPKVEVSQIFEALKDLGMDSVHEAAKGADIVAYHEAKEFNSYIDELKFMMSSCCPVFVNLVKKFYPELASHLSTTVSPMVALGRKFRKEYPEDKIVFIGPCIAKKDEAVERELQDAIDYVLTFEEICAVFEGAGINPSDYDIEKDDTVVSRLGRNFAKSGGVGEAVKSTVTELDPSREVRITRCNGLEECKKVLDSIKKGGTDFNFIEGMGCQEGCIGGPGNLVRPHKLKNMLKKFGEESSYNSVVSVQENEMDLKLTRSHKE
;
A
#
# COMPACT_ATOMS: atom_id res chain seq x y z
N MET A 1 7.47 -16.06 -19.02
CA MET A 1 7.82 -16.29 -17.60
C MET A 1 8.13 -14.95 -16.96
N ARG A 2 7.34 -14.55 -15.96
CA ARG A 2 7.48 -13.26 -15.26
C ARG A 2 8.78 -13.23 -14.45
N LYS A 3 9.44 -12.07 -14.38
CA LYS A 3 10.65 -11.86 -13.57
C LYS A 3 10.27 -11.15 -12.28
N PHE A 4 10.32 -11.85 -11.16
CA PHE A 4 10.16 -11.28 -9.82
C PHE A 4 11.45 -10.58 -9.38
N GLU A 5 11.34 -9.53 -8.55
CA GLU A 5 12.51 -8.84 -8.02
C GLU A 5 13.10 -9.57 -6.81
N THR A 6 12.25 -10.27 -6.05
CA THR A 6 12.64 -11.02 -4.85
C THR A 6 11.98 -12.40 -4.81
N GLU A 7 12.61 -13.33 -4.08
CA GLU A 7 12.02 -14.64 -3.81
C GLU A 7 10.76 -14.53 -2.93
N VAL A 8 10.65 -13.50 -2.09
CA VAL A 8 9.44 -13.24 -1.30
C VAL A 8 8.25 -12.98 -2.21
N GLN A 9 8.39 -12.08 -3.19
CA GLN A 9 7.33 -11.81 -4.18
C GLN A 9 6.95 -13.06 -4.97
N LYS A 10 7.95 -13.84 -5.40
CA LYS A 10 7.72 -15.09 -6.13
C LYS A 10 6.90 -16.09 -5.31
N ILE A 11 7.29 -16.31 -4.05
CA ILE A 11 6.56 -17.23 -3.15
C ILE A 11 5.13 -16.74 -2.91
N ASN A 12 4.94 -15.44 -2.67
CA ASN A 12 3.60 -14.87 -2.48
C ASN A 12 2.72 -15.09 -3.70
N HIS A 13 3.27 -14.82 -4.88
CA HIS A 13 2.59 -15.03 -6.15
C HIS A 13 2.23 -16.51 -6.35
N GLU A 14 3.16 -17.43 -6.10
CA GLU A 14 2.91 -18.88 -6.19
C GLU A 14 1.79 -19.34 -5.23
N ILE A 15 1.76 -18.83 -3.99
CA ILE A 15 0.70 -19.14 -3.03
C ILE A 15 -0.66 -18.65 -3.55
N MET A 16 -0.76 -17.38 -3.92
CA MET A 16 -2.00 -16.77 -4.37
C MET A 16 -2.52 -17.41 -5.67
N SER A 17 -1.64 -17.67 -6.64
CA SER A 17 -2.02 -18.35 -7.89
C SER A 17 -2.51 -19.77 -7.65
N GLU A 18 -1.93 -20.49 -6.70
CA GLU A 18 -2.38 -21.83 -6.35
C GLU A 18 -3.70 -21.80 -5.59
N LEU A 19 -3.88 -20.86 -4.66
CA LEU A 19 -5.17 -20.62 -4.02
C LEU A 19 -6.26 -20.31 -5.04
N THR A 20 -5.97 -19.48 -6.05
CA THR A 20 -6.92 -19.20 -7.12
C THR A 20 -7.35 -20.46 -7.86
N LYS A 21 -6.41 -21.33 -8.24
CA LYS A 21 -6.73 -22.62 -8.88
C LYS A 21 -7.65 -23.47 -8.00
N LEU A 22 -7.31 -23.57 -6.71
CA LEU A 22 -8.10 -24.36 -5.77
C LEU A 22 -9.53 -23.83 -5.61
N VAL A 23 -9.74 -22.52 -5.62
CA VAL A 23 -11.08 -21.93 -5.57
C VAL A 23 -11.84 -22.21 -6.87
N LEU A 24 -11.25 -21.90 -8.03
CA LEU A 24 -11.91 -22.05 -9.33
C LEU A 24 -12.22 -23.51 -9.69
N GLU A 25 -11.42 -24.46 -9.20
CA GLU A 25 -11.67 -25.90 -9.36
C GLU A 25 -12.60 -26.49 -8.29
N ASN A 26 -13.10 -25.68 -7.34
CA ASN A 26 -13.90 -26.11 -6.20
C ASN A 26 -13.21 -27.20 -5.34
N LYS A 27 -11.91 -27.04 -5.10
CA LYS A 27 -11.05 -27.98 -4.34
C LYS A 27 -10.38 -27.34 -3.11
N LEU A 28 -10.70 -26.09 -2.78
CA LEU A 28 -10.06 -25.36 -1.69
C LEU A 28 -10.11 -26.14 -0.37
N LEU A 29 -11.31 -26.55 0.09
CA LEU A 29 -11.47 -27.27 1.35
C LEU A 29 -10.76 -28.63 1.41
N ASP A 30 -10.55 -29.25 0.25
CA ASP A 30 -9.94 -30.58 0.16
C ASP A 30 -8.41 -30.52 0.15
N GLU A 31 -7.83 -29.49 -0.49
CA GLU A 31 -6.40 -29.42 -0.76
C GLU A 31 -5.64 -28.33 0.01
N ILE A 32 -6.32 -27.34 0.63
CA ILE A 32 -5.67 -26.20 1.29
C ILE A 32 -4.66 -26.61 2.37
N ASN A 33 -4.93 -27.71 3.09
CA ASN A 33 -4.02 -28.23 4.11
C ASN A 33 -2.70 -28.76 3.54
N GLY A 34 -2.70 -29.18 2.28
CA GLY A 34 -1.52 -29.68 1.55
C GLY A 34 -0.73 -28.58 0.82
N LEU A 35 -1.28 -27.36 0.77
CA LEU A 35 -0.68 -26.24 0.04
C LEU A 35 0.74 -25.90 0.51
N PRO A 36 1.07 -25.84 1.82
CA PRO A 36 2.44 -25.63 2.28
C PRO A 36 3.45 -26.65 1.73
N GLN A 37 3.06 -27.92 1.61
CA GLN A 37 3.89 -29.01 1.08
C GLN A 37 4.05 -28.92 -0.44
N LYS A 38 3.04 -28.39 -1.13
CA LYS A 38 3.07 -28.14 -2.58
C LYS A 38 4.05 -27.00 -2.92
N ILE A 39 3.95 -25.88 -2.22
CA ILE A 39 4.84 -24.72 -2.40
C ILE A 39 6.28 -25.06 -1.98
N ILE A 40 6.45 -25.61 -0.78
CA ILE A 40 7.75 -26.07 -0.27
C ILE A 40 7.88 -27.58 -0.47
N SER A 41 8.21 -27.95 -1.70
CA SER A 41 8.39 -29.34 -2.12
C SER A 41 9.74 -29.95 -1.67
N GLY A 42 9.71 -31.24 -1.35
CA GLY A 42 10.89 -32.01 -0.90
C GLY A 42 11.16 -31.92 0.61
N ASN A 43 12.35 -32.36 1.02
CA ASN A 43 12.75 -32.48 2.44
C ASN A 43 13.94 -31.57 2.82
N LYS A 44 14.37 -30.69 1.92
CA LYS A 44 15.49 -29.76 2.16
C LYS A 44 14.96 -28.33 2.20
N ALA A 45 15.27 -27.62 3.29
CA ALA A 45 14.98 -26.19 3.40
C ALA A 45 15.85 -25.39 2.42
N ARG A 46 15.32 -24.28 1.91
CA ARG A 46 16.02 -23.40 0.95
C ARG A 46 16.44 -22.07 1.57
N TYR A 47 15.61 -21.51 2.45
CA TYR A 47 15.72 -20.15 2.98
C TYR A 47 15.71 -20.07 4.51
N ARG A 48 15.29 -21.15 5.21
CA ARG A 48 15.19 -21.20 6.68
C ARG A 48 15.93 -22.42 7.25
N CYS A 49 15.94 -22.51 8.58
CA CYS A 49 16.64 -23.57 9.31
C CYS A 49 16.10 -24.98 9.02
N CYS A 50 14.81 -25.12 8.67
CA CYS A 50 14.20 -26.42 8.36
C CYS A 50 12.94 -26.26 7.49
N VAL A 51 12.57 -27.35 6.79
CA VAL A 51 11.39 -27.39 5.92
C VAL A 51 10.09 -27.15 6.69
N TYR A 52 10.05 -27.56 7.96
CA TYR A 52 8.90 -27.33 8.84
C TYR A 52 8.66 -25.84 9.10
N LYS A 53 9.73 -25.06 9.32
CA LYS A 53 9.62 -23.60 9.51
C LYS A 53 9.16 -22.92 8.23
N GLU A 54 9.66 -23.33 7.07
CA GLU A 54 9.21 -22.78 5.78
C GLU A 54 7.72 -23.04 5.57
N ARG A 55 7.28 -24.30 5.74
CA ARG A 55 5.87 -24.67 5.59
C ARG A 55 4.97 -23.96 6.59
N ALA A 56 5.40 -23.81 7.84
CA ALA A 56 4.64 -23.07 8.83
C ALA A 56 4.49 -21.59 8.46
N ILE A 57 5.51 -20.97 7.86
CA ILE A 57 5.41 -19.61 7.32
C ILE A 57 4.41 -19.54 6.17
N ILE A 58 4.40 -20.53 5.26
CA ILE A 58 3.38 -20.61 4.19
C ILE A 58 1.98 -20.72 4.80
N THR A 59 1.79 -21.51 5.86
CA THR A 59 0.49 -21.60 6.56
C THR A 59 0.03 -20.23 7.10
N GLU A 60 0.89 -19.48 7.79
CA GLU A 60 0.53 -18.13 8.27
C GLU A 60 0.24 -17.16 7.12
N ARG A 61 0.91 -17.34 5.97
CA ARG A 61 0.66 -16.54 4.78
C ARG A 61 -0.70 -16.86 4.16
N VAL A 62 -1.03 -18.14 4.00
CA VAL A 62 -2.33 -18.58 3.48
C VAL A 62 -3.47 -18.07 4.38
N ARG A 63 -3.28 -18.02 5.71
CA ARG A 63 -4.24 -17.39 6.63
C ARG A 63 -4.50 -15.93 6.27
N LEU A 64 -3.45 -15.14 6.06
CA LEU A 64 -3.58 -13.75 5.63
C LEU A 64 -4.29 -13.63 4.27
N ASP A 65 -3.99 -14.53 3.33
CA ASP A 65 -4.62 -14.56 2.01
C ASP A 65 -6.12 -14.97 2.08
N MET A 66 -6.52 -15.69 3.13
CA MET A 66 -7.93 -15.96 3.47
C MET A 66 -8.61 -14.83 4.24
N GLY A 67 -7.93 -13.70 4.47
CA GLY A 67 -8.44 -12.58 5.26
C GLY A 67 -8.29 -12.73 6.77
N LEU A 68 -7.64 -13.80 7.26
CA LEU A 68 -7.47 -14.09 8.68
C LEU A 68 -6.20 -13.47 9.27
N SER A 69 -6.19 -13.27 10.59
CA SER A 69 -4.98 -12.83 11.31
C SER A 69 -3.98 -14.00 11.44
N PRO A 70 -2.67 -13.73 11.34
CA PRO A 70 -1.63 -14.73 11.55
C PRO A 70 -1.38 -14.95 13.05
N ASN A 71 -0.49 -15.88 13.37
CA ASN A 71 -0.03 -16.18 14.74
C ASN A 71 -1.15 -16.73 15.65
N ASN A 72 -2.03 -17.56 15.10
CA ASN A 72 -3.00 -18.28 15.93
C ASN A 72 -2.26 -19.26 16.85
N ASP A 73 -2.33 -19.01 18.17
CA ASP A 73 -1.66 -19.79 19.23
C ASP A 73 -2.11 -21.26 19.30
N LYS A 74 -3.18 -21.62 18.58
CA LYS A 74 -3.58 -23.02 18.40
C LYS A 74 -2.70 -23.64 17.32
N ASP A 75 -1.49 -24.04 17.72
CA ASP A 75 -0.43 -24.63 16.87
C ASP A 75 -0.82 -25.90 16.05
N ASN A 76 -2.08 -26.34 16.11
CA ASN A 76 -2.61 -27.54 15.45
C ASN A 76 -3.95 -27.34 14.71
N THR A 77 -4.41 -26.11 14.43
CA THR A 77 -5.58 -25.98 13.56
C THR A 77 -5.19 -26.14 12.09
N PHE A 78 -5.94 -26.98 11.39
CA PHE A 78 -5.82 -27.14 9.96
C PHE A 78 -6.31 -25.86 9.28
N LEU A 79 -5.72 -25.48 8.14
CA LEU A 79 -6.18 -24.33 7.34
C LEU A 79 -7.66 -24.45 6.98
N LYS A 80 -8.12 -25.69 6.75
CA LYS A 80 -9.54 -26.01 6.57
C LYS A 80 -10.41 -25.58 7.76
N ASP A 81 -9.99 -25.87 8.99
CA ASP A 81 -10.76 -25.53 10.19
C ASP A 81 -10.83 -24.02 10.43
N ASP A 82 -9.76 -23.32 10.07
CA ASP A 82 -9.72 -21.86 10.14
C ASP A 82 -10.61 -21.25 9.06
N TYR A 83 -10.61 -21.84 7.86
CA TYR A 83 -11.48 -21.44 6.76
C TYR A 83 -12.95 -21.57 7.17
N GLU A 84 -13.40 -22.75 7.61
CA GLU A 84 -14.81 -23.01 7.93
C GLU A 84 -15.39 -22.12 9.05
N LYS A 85 -14.53 -21.48 9.85
CA LYS A 85 -14.92 -20.60 10.97
C LYS A 85 -14.76 -19.11 10.65
N ALA A 86 -14.20 -18.78 9.50
CA ALA A 86 -13.92 -17.41 9.11
C ALA A 86 -15.17 -16.73 8.55
N ASP A 87 -15.27 -15.42 8.76
CA ASP A 87 -16.23 -14.56 8.04
C ASP A 87 -15.69 -14.13 6.66
N HIS A 88 -14.47 -14.57 6.30
CA HIS A 88 -13.72 -14.33 5.05
C HIS A 88 -13.59 -12.88 4.57
N ARG A 89 -14.17 -11.92 5.30
CA ARG A 89 -14.03 -10.50 5.08
C ARG A 89 -12.76 -10.01 5.74
N VAL A 90 -12.02 -9.18 5.01
CA VAL A 90 -10.89 -8.44 5.58
C VAL A 90 -11.43 -7.50 6.65
N ASP A 91 -10.85 -7.57 7.84
CA ASP A 91 -11.08 -6.65 8.94
C ASP A 91 -9.76 -6.05 9.44
N LYS A 92 -9.85 -5.06 10.33
CA LYS A 92 -8.67 -4.46 10.95
C LYS A 92 -8.10 -5.40 12.03
N PRO A 93 -6.77 -5.52 12.17
CA PRO A 93 -5.73 -4.81 11.43
C PRO A 93 -5.38 -5.46 10.07
N VAL A 94 -5.21 -4.63 9.04
CA VAL A 94 -4.88 -5.10 7.68
C VAL A 94 -3.42 -5.55 7.56
N VAL A 95 -2.47 -4.80 8.11
CA VAL A 95 -1.03 -5.09 8.03
C VAL A 95 -0.56 -5.72 9.33
N GLN A 96 0.00 -6.93 9.24
CA GLN A 96 0.38 -7.72 10.41
C GLN A 96 1.73 -8.43 10.22
N ALA A 97 2.42 -8.68 11.32
CA ALA A 97 3.66 -9.45 11.33
C ALA A 97 3.37 -10.93 11.62
N MET A 98 4.06 -11.82 10.91
CA MET A 98 4.07 -13.27 11.17
C MET A 98 5.28 -13.61 12.03
N ASP A 99 5.04 -14.02 13.27
CA ASP A 99 6.07 -14.30 14.27
C ASP A 99 7.03 -15.40 13.80
N LYS A 100 6.48 -16.45 13.16
CA LYS A 100 7.26 -17.58 12.64
C LYS A 100 8.21 -17.17 11.51
N ALA A 101 7.92 -16.07 10.82
CA ALA A 101 8.73 -15.56 9.70
C ALA A 101 9.74 -14.50 10.13
N CYS A 102 9.55 -13.85 11.28
CA CYS A 102 10.47 -12.84 11.80
C CYS A 102 11.85 -13.47 12.08
N ASP A 103 12.92 -12.82 11.61
CA ASP A 103 14.30 -13.26 11.81
C ASP A 103 14.91 -12.78 13.13
N GLU A 104 14.19 -11.97 13.89
CA GLU A 104 14.72 -11.37 15.13
C GLU A 104 16.01 -10.56 14.90
N CYS A 105 16.10 -9.86 13.75
CA CYS A 105 17.28 -9.13 13.30
C CYS A 105 18.01 -8.38 14.43
N PRO A 106 19.36 -8.28 14.42
CA PRO A 106 20.12 -7.70 15.52
C PRO A 106 19.58 -6.36 16.02
N ILE A 107 19.51 -6.21 17.35
CA ILE A 107 19.01 -4.98 18.01
C ILE A 107 20.13 -3.94 18.08
N ASN A 108 21.36 -4.38 18.35
CA ASN A 108 22.50 -3.49 18.52
C ASN A 108 22.87 -2.83 17.19
N ARG A 109 22.54 -1.54 17.06
CA ARG A 109 22.71 -0.82 15.82
C ARG A 109 24.16 -0.74 15.36
N PHE A 110 25.10 -0.47 16.28
CA PHE A 110 26.51 -0.33 15.95
C PHE A 110 27.33 -1.51 16.46
N THR A 111 27.95 -2.24 15.54
CA THR A 111 28.83 -3.37 15.85
C THR A 111 30.15 -3.23 15.13
N VAL A 112 31.26 -3.47 15.81
CA VAL A 112 32.60 -3.47 15.19
C VAL A 112 32.79 -4.77 14.42
N THR A 113 33.19 -4.68 13.16
CA THR A 113 33.43 -5.83 12.28
C THR A 113 34.91 -6.19 12.23
N GLU A 114 35.20 -7.32 11.62
CA GLU A 114 36.55 -7.83 11.34
C GLU A 114 37.41 -6.89 10.47
N ALA A 115 36.80 -5.91 9.82
CA ALA A 115 37.52 -4.85 9.10
C ALA A 115 38.31 -3.91 10.03
N CYS A 116 38.06 -3.94 11.34
CA CYS A 116 38.75 -3.09 12.30
C CYS A 116 40.25 -3.40 12.35
N ARG A 117 41.08 -2.35 12.22
CA ARG A 117 42.55 -2.47 12.19
C ARG A 117 43.25 -2.02 13.47
N GLY A 118 42.50 -1.59 14.49
CA GLY A 118 43.11 -1.07 15.73
C GLY A 118 44.01 0.12 15.48
N CYS A 119 43.57 1.08 14.67
CA CYS A 119 44.41 2.21 14.27
C CYS A 119 44.79 3.06 15.49
N VAL A 120 46.07 3.46 15.58
CA VAL A 120 46.60 4.26 16.68
C VAL A 120 45.87 5.60 16.86
N ALA A 121 45.29 6.14 15.78
CA ALA A 121 44.54 7.38 15.80
C ALA A 121 43.20 7.30 16.56
N HIS A 122 42.64 6.09 16.75
CA HIS A 122 41.43 5.83 17.54
C HIS A 122 40.25 6.79 17.29
N TYR A 123 40.06 7.28 16.05
CA TYR A 123 38.99 8.25 15.72
C TYR A 123 37.60 7.87 16.23
N CYS A 124 37.28 6.57 16.26
CA CYS A 124 36.01 6.09 16.79
C CYS A 124 35.85 6.29 18.31
N LEU A 125 36.92 6.14 19.09
CA LEU A 125 36.92 6.42 20.53
C LEU A 125 36.77 7.93 20.75
N GLU A 126 37.62 8.74 20.11
CA GLU A 126 37.62 10.21 20.24
C GLU A 126 36.29 10.86 19.82
N SER A 127 35.59 10.25 18.86
CA SER A 127 34.31 10.76 18.38
C SER A 127 33.12 10.33 19.24
N CYS A 128 33.31 9.43 20.20
CA CYS A 128 32.25 8.90 21.05
C CYS A 128 31.91 9.90 22.18
N PRO A 129 30.70 10.46 22.24
CA PRO A 129 30.36 11.48 23.23
C PRO A 129 30.06 10.92 24.64
N VAL A 130 30.01 9.59 24.78
CA VAL A 130 29.59 8.87 26.00
C VAL A 130 30.58 7.78 26.40
N ASP A 131 31.79 7.80 25.82
CA ASP A 131 32.88 6.87 26.11
C ASP A 131 32.45 5.39 26.09
N ALA A 132 31.61 5.03 25.11
CA ALA A 132 31.11 3.68 24.93
C ALA A 132 32.10 2.76 24.21
N ILE A 133 33.21 3.29 23.68
CA ILE A 133 34.16 2.52 22.86
C ILE A 133 35.46 2.29 23.61
N SER A 134 35.92 1.04 23.61
CA SER A 134 37.19 0.61 24.21
C SER A 134 37.99 -0.24 23.23
N LEU A 135 39.26 -0.52 23.53
CA LEU A 135 40.10 -1.42 22.75
C LEU A 135 40.24 -2.77 23.46
N ILE A 136 39.80 -3.83 22.78
CA ILE A 136 39.95 -5.21 23.25
C ILE A 136 40.64 -5.98 22.13
N ASN A 137 41.75 -6.67 22.45
CA ASN A 137 42.51 -7.46 21.47
C ASN A 137 42.87 -6.72 20.17
N ARG A 138 43.29 -5.44 20.30
CA ARG A 138 43.62 -4.54 19.18
C ARG A 138 42.45 -4.22 18.25
N GLN A 139 41.21 -4.45 18.67
CA GLN A 139 40.01 -4.02 17.95
C GLN A 139 39.16 -3.11 18.83
N ALA A 140 38.44 -2.19 18.19
CA ALA A 140 37.44 -1.41 18.90
C ALA A 140 36.31 -2.34 19.38
N PHE A 141 35.79 -2.07 20.56
CA PHE A 141 34.63 -2.75 21.15
C PHE A 141 33.65 -1.69 21.63
N ILE A 142 32.39 -1.80 21.19
CA ILE A 142 31.32 -0.88 21.57
C ILE A 142 30.53 -1.54 22.71
N ASN A 143 30.58 -0.92 23.89
CA ASN A 143 29.71 -1.25 25.00
C ASN A 143 28.28 -0.76 24.68
N GLN A 144 27.36 -1.71 24.52
CA GLN A 144 26.00 -1.43 24.09
C GLN A 144 25.16 -0.77 25.19
N ASP A 145 25.47 -1.02 26.47
CA ASP A 145 24.77 -0.39 27.61
C ASP A 145 25.07 1.11 27.72
N LYS A 146 26.21 1.57 27.18
CA LYS A 146 26.59 2.99 27.13
C LYS A 146 26.26 3.66 25.79
N CYS A 147 26.12 2.89 24.73
CA CYS A 147 25.98 3.43 23.37
C CYS A 147 24.63 4.13 23.20
N ILE A 148 24.66 5.44 22.89
CA ILE A 148 23.44 6.22 22.57
C ILE A 148 23.09 6.23 21.07
N GLU A 149 23.70 5.32 20.29
CA GLU A 149 23.43 5.14 18.86
C GLU A 149 23.54 6.40 17.96
N CYS A 150 24.41 7.34 18.33
CA CYS A 150 24.57 8.60 17.61
C CYS A 150 25.29 8.46 16.24
N GLY A 151 25.95 7.32 15.97
CA GLY A 151 26.63 7.05 14.70
C GLY A 151 27.92 7.84 14.42
N LYS A 152 28.38 8.68 15.35
CA LYS A 152 29.63 9.45 15.19
C LYS A 152 30.84 8.55 14.96
N CYS A 153 30.94 7.43 15.69
CA CYS A 153 32.01 6.46 15.53
C CYS A 153 32.04 5.82 14.14
N LYS A 154 30.88 5.47 13.57
CA LYS A 154 30.73 4.97 12.21
C LYS A 154 31.23 5.99 11.19
N LYS A 155 30.78 7.24 11.29
CA LYS A 155 31.19 8.32 10.39
C LYS A 155 32.69 8.62 10.48
N ALA A 156 33.29 8.50 11.66
CA ALA A 156 34.69 8.76 11.91
C ALA A 156 35.64 7.61 11.53
N CYS A 157 35.12 6.40 11.30
CA CYS A 157 35.96 5.23 11.01
C CYS A 157 36.40 5.21 9.54
N PRO A 158 37.70 5.44 9.22
CA PRO A 158 38.17 5.49 7.83
C PRO A 158 38.13 4.12 7.14
N TYR A 159 38.15 3.03 7.91
CA TYR A 159 38.08 1.66 7.41
C TYR A 159 36.65 1.15 7.25
N ASN A 160 35.64 1.96 7.56
CA ASN A 160 34.23 1.56 7.54
C ASN A 160 33.92 0.34 8.43
N ALA A 161 34.74 0.11 9.47
CA ALA A 161 34.75 -1.11 10.28
C ALA A 161 33.67 -1.18 11.37
N ILE A 162 32.75 -0.22 11.40
CA ILE A 162 31.60 -0.23 12.32
C ILE A 162 30.38 -0.43 11.44
N SER A 163 29.66 -1.53 11.59
CA SER A 163 28.40 -1.76 10.89
C SER A 163 27.28 -0.92 11.51
N ASP A 164 26.38 -0.38 10.68
CA ASP A 164 25.12 0.25 11.10
C ASP A 164 23.99 -0.70 10.69
N VAL A 165 23.62 -1.59 11.61
CA VAL A 165 22.59 -2.62 11.39
C VAL A 165 21.28 -2.10 11.98
N ARG A 166 20.38 -1.68 11.10
CA ARG A 166 19.01 -1.35 11.48
C ARG A 166 18.06 -2.41 10.95
N ARG A 167 16.98 -2.66 11.68
CA ARG A 167 15.88 -3.50 11.17
C ARG A 167 15.26 -2.81 9.94
N PRO A 168 15.25 -3.46 8.76
CA PRO A 168 14.72 -2.83 7.56
C PRO A 168 13.27 -2.37 7.71
N CYS A 169 12.41 -3.21 8.32
CA CYS A 169 11.00 -2.91 8.58
C CYS A 169 10.78 -1.70 9.50
N SER A 170 11.64 -1.50 10.50
CA SER A 170 11.58 -0.33 11.38
C SER A 170 12.14 0.92 10.69
N THR A 171 13.19 0.76 9.88
CA THR A 171 13.83 1.87 9.16
C THR A 171 12.89 2.55 8.18
N VAL A 172 12.04 1.76 7.50
CA VAL A 172 11.05 2.29 6.53
C VAL A 172 9.78 2.80 7.20
N CYS A 173 9.57 2.57 8.50
CA CYS A 173 8.37 2.98 9.21
C CYS A 173 8.50 4.42 9.75
N VAL A 174 8.05 5.40 8.96
CA VAL A 174 8.19 6.84 9.26
C VAL A 174 7.48 7.30 10.54
N VAL A 175 6.49 6.54 11.01
CA VAL A 175 5.73 6.80 12.24
C VAL A 175 6.14 5.90 13.41
N ASP A 176 7.22 5.12 13.24
CA ASP A 176 7.76 4.22 14.26
C ASP A 176 6.76 3.19 14.82
N ALA A 177 5.73 2.80 14.06
CA ALA A 177 4.72 1.83 14.47
C ALA A 177 5.27 0.40 14.61
N VAL A 178 6.41 0.06 13.99
CA VAL A 178 7.05 -1.26 14.12
C VAL A 178 7.92 -1.29 15.38
N LYS A 179 7.40 -1.90 16.46
CA LYS A 179 8.07 -2.08 17.75
C LYS A 179 8.73 -3.46 17.86
N VAL A 180 9.55 -3.65 18.90
CA VAL A 180 10.23 -4.92 19.19
C VAL A 180 9.78 -5.41 20.57
N ASN A 181 9.32 -6.66 20.63
CA ASN A 181 8.89 -7.33 21.86
C ASN A 181 10.10 -7.85 22.66
N SER A 182 9.83 -8.32 23.89
CA SER A 182 10.85 -8.94 24.75
C SER A 182 11.48 -10.20 24.16
N ASP A 183 10.75 -10.92 23.31
CA ASP A 183 11.23 -12.09 22.56
C ASP A 183 12.04 -11.70 21.29
N ARG A 184 12.31 -10.40 21.10
CA ARG A 184 13.01 -9.80 19.96
C ARG A 184 12.28 -9.91 18.63
N LYS A 185 11.05 -10.41 18.59
CA LYS A 185 10.22 -10.30 17.38
C LYS A 185 9.63 -8.90 17.26
N ILE A 186 9.14 -8.58 16.07
CA ILE A 186 8.47 -7.31 15.84
C ILE A 186 7.00 -7.41 16.19
N HIS A 187 6.43 -6.29 16.67
CA HIS A 187 4.99 -6.09 16.80
C HIS A 187 4.63 -4.77 16.12
N ILE A 188 3.49 -4.72 15.43
CA ILE A 188 3.01 -3.50 14.78
C ILE A 188 1.98 -2.87 15.69
N GLU A 189 2.32 -1.69 16.21
CA GLU A 189 1.44 -0.87 17.04
C GLU A 189 0.28 -0.33 16.18
N GLN A 190 -0.90 -0.93 16.31
CA GLN A 190 -2.01 -0.70 15.38
C GLN A 190 -2.60 0.70 15.49
N ASP A 191 -2.56 1.29 16.70
CA ASP A 191 -2.98 2.67 16.92
C ASP A 191 -2.10 3.66 16.16
N GLN A 192 -0.81 3.34 15.95
CA GLN A 192 0.14 4.17 15.20
C GLN A 192 0.21 3.82 13.70
N CYS A 193 -0.12 2.57 13.34
CA CYS A 193 0.02 2.08 11.96
C CYS A 193 -0.87 2.85 10.98
N LEU A 194 -0.31 3.21 9.83
CA LEU A 194 -1.03 3.90 8.74
C LEU A 194 -1.51 2.94 7.64
N SER A 195 -1.29 1.63 7.80
CA SER A 195 -1.55 0.58 6.81
C SER A 195 -0.87 0.81 5.45
N CYS A 196 0.23 1.59 5.41
CA CYS A 196 0.88 2.02 4.17
C CYS A 196 1.67 0.92 3.44
N GLY A 197 1.94 -0.22 4.08
CA GLY A 197 2.64 -1.35 3.48
C GLY A 197 4.15 -1.19 3.31
N ALA A 198 4.76 -0.05 3.65
CA ALA A 198 6.21 0.17 3.49
C ALA A 198 7.06 -0.90 4.20
N CYS A 199 6.61 -1.39 5.36
CA CYS A 199 7.28 -2.45 6.11
C CYS A 199 7.18 -3.84 5.46
N ILE A 200 6.18 -4.09 4.61
CA ILE A 200 6.04 -5.31 3.81
C ILE A 200 7.17 -5.34 2.77
N ASP A 201 7.29 -4.28 1.97
CA ASP A 201 8.36 -4.14 0.96
C ASP A 201 9.75 -4.10 1.60
N GLY A 202 9.85 -3.46 2.77
CA GLY A 202 11.10 -3.32 3.49
C GLY A 202 11.60 -4.61 4.15
N CYS A 203 10.74 -5.62 4.39
CA CYS A 203 11.13 -6.82 5.11
C CYS A 203 11.74 -7.89 4.18
N PRO A 204 13.07 -8.13 4.21
CA PRO A 204 13.69 -9.13 3.32
C PRO A 204 13.32 -10.57 3.68
N PHE A 205 12.72 -10.79 4.86
CA PHE A 205 12.28 -12.10 5.33
C PHE A 205 10.83 -12.41 4.97
N GLY A 206 10.09 -11.46 4.39
CA GLY A 206 8.66 -11.63 4.12
C GLY A 206 7.85 -11.84 5.39
N ALA A 207 8.30 -11.28 6.52
CA ALA A 207 7.69 -11.49 7.83
C ALA A 207 6.50 -10.57 8.12
N ILE A 208 6.20 -9.64 7.23
CA ILE A 208 5.07 -8.74 7.34
C ILE A 208 4.28 -8.88 6.04
N ALA A 209 2.96 -8.98 6.16
CA ALA A 209 2.06 -9.09 5.03
C ALA A 209 0.71 -8.43 5.36
N SER A 210 -0.12 -8.25 4.34
CA SER A 210 -1.47 -7.73 4.49
C SER A 210 -2.50 -8.84 4.32
N LYS A 211 -3.64 -8.73 5.03
CA LYS A 211 -4.82 -9.52 4.72
C LYS A 211 -5.28 -9.33 3.27
N SER A 212 -5.84 -10.36 2.67
CA SER A 212 -6.35 -10.36 1.29
C SER A 212 -7.85 -10.62 1.23
N ASN A 213 -8.49 -10.11 0.18
CA ASN A 213 -9.85 -10.46 -0.22
C ASN A 213 -9.88 -11.52 -1.33
N ILE A 214 -8.74 -12.10 -1.73
CA ILE A 214 -8.65 -12.96 -2.92
C ILE A 214 -9.62 -14.15 -2.87
N ILE A 215 -9.73 -14.81 -1.71
CA ILE A 215 -10.58 -16.00 -1.54
C ILE A 215 -12.06 -15.62 -1.61
N SER A 216 -12.50 -14.67 -0.78
CA SER A 216 -13.90 -14.20 -0.76
C SER A 216 -14.34 -13.65 -2.12
N PHE A 217 -13.46 -12.91 -2.80
CA PHE A 217 -13.70 -12.39 -4.13
C PHE A 217 -13.91 -13.51 -5.17
N LEU A 218 -13.02 -14.51 -5.18
CA LEU A 218 -13.10 -15.61 -6.14
C LEU A 218 -14.28 -16.54 -5.88
N GLU A 219 -14.69 -16.70 -4.62
CA GLU A 219 -15.87 -17.50 -4.26
C GLU A 219 -17.16 -16.86 -4.77
N ASP A 220 -17.36 -15.56 -4.54
CA ASP A 220 -18.50 -14.83 -5.11
C ASP A 220 -18.46 -14.86 -6.65
N THR A 221 -17.27 -14.70 -7.24
CA THR A 221 -17.09 -14.79 -8.70
C THR A 221 -17.50 -16.17 -9.23
N ALA A 222 -17.04 -17.25 -8.58
CA ALA A 222 -17.37 -18.63 -8.95
C ALA A 222 -18.82 -19.01 -8.62
N GLY A 223 -19.41 -18.36 -7.62
CA GLY A 223 -20.82 -18.48 -7.24
C GLY A 223 -21.79 -17.83 -8.23
N GLY A 224 -21.28 -16.98 -9.12
CA GLY A 224 -22.06 -16.26 -10.12
C GLY A 224 -22.71 -14.98 -9.58
N ASP A 225 -22.20 -14.43 -8.46
CA ASP A 225 -22.55 -13.09 -8.03
C ASP A 225 -22.15 -12.07 -9.09
N LYS A 226 -22.95 -11.01 -9.21
CA LYS A 226 -22.62 -9.91 -10.12
C LYS A 226 -21.55 -9.03 -9.51
N ILE A 227 -20.45 -8.78 -10.23
CA ILE A 227 -19.32 -8.04 -9.70
C ILE A 227 -18.85 -6.94 -10.66
N HIS A 228 -18.82 -5.70 -10.17
CA HIS A 228 -18.32 -4.53 -10.87
C HIS A 228 -16.91 -4.19 -10.41
N ALA A 229 -15.95 -4.13 -11.34
CA ALA A 229 -14.56 -3.80 -11.05
C ALA A 229 -14.28 -2.30 -11.23
N ILE A 230 -13.60 -1.71 -10.25
CA ILE A 230 -13.06 -0.35 -10.29
C ILE A 230 -11.53 -0.43 -10.26
N ILE A 231 -10.87 0.07 -11.30
CA ILE A 231 -9.41 -0.07 -11.45
C ILE A 231 -8.70 1.27 -11.29
N ALA A 232 -7.67 1.30 -10.45
CA ALA A 232 -6.85 2.50 -10.26
C ALA A 232 -6.06 2.86 -11.53
N PRO A 233 -5.88 4.16 -11.87
CA PRO A 233 -5.22 4.57 -13.11
C PRO A 233 -3.73 4.17 -13.21
N SER A 234 -3.11 3.83 -12.07
CA SER A 234 -1.74 3.30 -12.00
C SER A 234 -1.59 1.88 -12.57
N ILE A 235 -2.66 1.26 -13.06
CA ILE A 235 -2.65 -0.07 -13.71
C ILE A 235 -1.79 -0.09 -14.98
N VAL A 236 -1.66 1.05 -15.64
CA VAL A 236 -0.88 1.20 -16.88
C VAL A 236 0.55 0.69 -16.68
N GLY A 237 0.99 -0.23 -17.55
CA GLY A 237 2.34 -0.79 -17.54
C GLY A 237 2.64 -1.85 -16.47
N GLN A 238 1.70 -2.17 -15.58
CA GLN A 238 1.90 -3.19 -14.53
C GLN A 238 2.00 -4.62 -15.09
N PHE A 239 1.28 -4.89 -16.18
CA PHE A 239 1.21 -6.20 -16.85
C PHE A 239 2.20 -6.33 -18.02
N GLY A 240 3.12 -5.37 -18.15
CA GLY A 240 4.13 -5.34 -19.18
C GLY A 240 4.00 -4.13 -20.10
N PRO A 241 5.08 -3.73 -20.79
CA PRO A 241 5.11 -2.49 -21.58
C PRO A 241 4.29 -2.54 -22.87
N LYS A 242 3.76 -3.71 -23.24
CA LYS A 242 2.96 -3.93 -24.46
C LYS A 242 1.51 -4.30 -24.16
N VAL A 243 1.14 -4.40 -22.88
CA VAL A 243 -0.22 -4.72 -22.47
C VAL A 243 -0.95 -3.41 -22.30
N GLU A 244 -1.98 -3.20 -23.13
CA GLU A 244 -2.85 -2.03 -23.06
C GLU A 244 -3.88 -2.20 -21.93
N VAL A 245 -4.39 -1.08 -21.41
CA VAL A 245 -5.35 -1.10 -20.29
C VAL A 245 -6.65 -1.79 -20.67
N SER A 246 -7.12 -1.61 -21.91
CA SER A 246 -8.32 -2.28 -22.45
C SER A 246 -8.19 -3.80 -22.42
N GLN A 247 -7.01 -4.35 -22.71
CA GLN A 247 -6.79 -5.80 -22.64
C GLN A 247 -6.91 -6.34 -21.21
N ILE A 248 -6.55 -5.53 -20.21
CA ILE A 248 -6.75 -5.87 -18.79
C ILE A 248 -8.23 -5.84 -18.45
N PHE A 249 -9.02 -4.95 -19.06
CA PHE A 249 -10.47 -4.90 -18.83
C PHE A 249 -11.14 -6.16 -19.39
N GLU A 250 -10.78 -6.58 -20.60
CA GLU A 250 -11.27 -7.83 -21.18
C GLU A 250 -10.85 -9.06 -20.36
N ALA A 251 -9.60 -9.09 -19.89
CA ALA A 251 -9.13 -10.15 -18.99
C ALA A 251 -9.92 -10.24 -17.67
N LEU A 252 -10.39 -9.10 -17.14
CA LEU A 252 -11.24 -9.08 -15.95
C LEU A 252 -12.68 -9.50 -16.23
N LYS A 253 -13.22 -9.15 -17.41
CA LYS A 253 -14.52 -9.66 -17.85
C LYS A 253 -14.49 -11.17 -18.01
N ASP A 254 -13.43 -11.71 -18.62
CA ASP A 254 -13.23 -13.16 -18.77
C ASP A 254 -13.02 -13.87 -17.44
N LEU A 255 -12.43 -13.20 -16.45
CA LEU A 255 -12.36 -13.69 -15.07
C LEU A 255 -13.75 -13.79 -14.40
N GLY A 256 -14.74 -13.02 -14.86
CA GLY A 256 -16.12 -13.05 -14.37
C GLY A 256 -16.71 -11.71 -13.94
N MET A 257 -16.05 -10.57 -14.21
CA MET A 257 -16.61 -9.25 -13.87
C MET A 257 -17.69 -8.80 -14.87
N ASP A 258 -18.86 -8.40 -14.40
CA ASP A 258 -19.97 -7.91 -15.23
C ASP A 258 -19.63 -6.58 -15.91
N SER A 259 -18.85 -5.73 -15.26
CA SER A 259 -18.34 -4.51 -15.87
C SER A 259 -17.05 -4.05 -15.21
N VAL A 260 -16.26 -3.29 -15.97
CA VAL A 260 -14.95 -2.81 -15.56
C VAL A 260 -14.86 -1.32 -15.84
N HIS A 261 -14.45 -0.54 -14.84
CA HIS A 261 -14.43 0.92 -14.92
C HIS A 261 -13.16 1.50 -14.33
N GLU A 262 -12.69 2.62 -14.89
CA GLU A 262 -11.58 3.37 -14.32
C GLU A 262 -12.00 4.14 -13.07
N ALA A 263 -11.22 4.01 -11.99
CA ALA A 263 -11.31 4.87 -10.81
C ALA A 263 -11.00 6.35 -11.15
N ALA A 264 -10.44 6.63 -12.33
CA ALA A 264 -10.27 7.98 -12.86
C ALA A 264 -11.62 8.73 -12.99
N LYS A 265 -12.74 8.03 -13.26
CA LYS A 265 -14.08 8.64 -13.19
C LYS A 265 -14.37 9.16 -11.78
N GLY A 266 -14.08 8.34 -10.78
CA GLY A 266 -14.12 8.73 -9.36
C GLY A 266 -13.18 9.90 -9.04
N ALA A 267 -12.05 10.00 -9.73
CA ALA A 267 -11.09 11.09 -9.53
C ALA A 267 -11.62 12.43 -10.07
N ASP A 268 -12.31 12.41 -11.20
CA ASP A 268 -12.99 13.60 -11.75
C ASP A 268 -14.06 14.11 -10.77
N ILE A 269 -14.90 13.21 -10.24
CA ILE A 269 -15.89 13.50 -9.19
C ILE A 269 -15.23 14.17 -7.98
N VAL A 270 -14.16 13.56 -7.47
CA VAL A 270 -13.46 14.06 -6.28
C VAL A 270 -12.80 15.41 -6.54
N ALA A 271 -12.13 15.61 -7.68
CA ALA A 271 -11.55 16.90 -8.04
C ALA A 271 -12.60 18.01 -8.06
N TYR A 272 -13.79 17.72 -8.60
CA TYR A 272 -14.89 18.67 -8.67
C TYR A 272 -15.44 19.03 -7.29
N HIS A 273 -15.64 18.04 -6.42
CA HIS A 273 -16.13 18.25 -5.05
C HIS A 273 -15.09 18.94 -4.16
N GLU A 274 -13.81 18.54 -4.22
CA GLU A 274 -12.72 19.23 -3.49
C GLU A 274 -12.58 20.69 -3.99
N ALA A 275 -12.73 20.96 -5.29
CA ALA A 275 -12.70 22.33 -5.81
C ALA A 275 -13.85 23.20 -5.28
N LYS A 276 -15.06 22.64 -5.16
CA LYS A 276 -16.21 23.34 -4.54
C LYS A 276 -16.00 23.60 -3.06
N GLU A 277 -15.48 22.62 -2.32
CA GLU A 277 -15.16 22.76 -0.91
C GLU A 277 -14.10 23.84 -0.70
N PHE A 278 -13.04 23.83 -1.53
CA PHE A 278 -12.02 24.86 -1.53
C PHE A 278 -12.62 26.25 -1.74
N ASN A 279 -13.40 26.46 -2.80
CA ASN A 279 -14.02 27.77 -3.09
C ASN A 279 -14.95 28.26 -1.98
N SER A 280 -15.59 27.33 -1.26
CA SER A 280 -16.57 27.67 -0.21
C SER A 280 -15.92 28.04 1.12
N TYR A 281 -14.81 27.40 1.48
CA TYR A 281 -14.27 27.46 2.85
C TYR A 281 -12.85 28.01 2.96
N ILE A 282 -12.13 28.23 1.85
CA ILE A 282 -10.71 28.59 1.92
C ILE A 282 -10.43 29.93 2.60
N ASP A 283 -11.34 30.90 2.49
CA ASP A 283 -11.19 32.22 3.12
C ASP A 283 -11.21 32.11 4.66
N GLU A 284 -11.94 31.13 5.20
CA GLU A 284 -12.02 30.85 6.63
C GLU A 284 -10.89 29.90 7.09
N LEU A 285 -10.67 28.81 6.34
CA LEU A 285 -9.69 27.77 6.67
C LEU A 285 -8.24 28.20 6.45
N LYS A 286 -8.00 29.20 5.59
CA LYS A 286 -6.68 29.64 5.08
C LYS A 286 -5.94 28.61 4.22
N PHE A 287 -6.05 27.33 4.54
CA PHE A 287 -5.54 26.23 3.72
C PHE A 287 -6.45 25.00 3.80
N MET A 288 -6.38 24.14 2.79
CA MET A 288 -7.08 22.86 2.74
C MET A 288 -6.13 21.74 2.31
N MET A 289 -6.29 20.55 2.88
CA MET A 289 -5.51 19.36 2.58
C MET A 289 -6.36 18.36 1.79
N SER A 290 -5.79 17.73 0.77
CA SER A 290 -6.46 16.65 0.03
C SER A 290 -6.71 15.44 0.93
N SER A 291 -7.69 14.61 0.57
CA SER A 291 -8.07 13.48 1.43
C SER A 291 -8.13 12.13 0.69
N CYS A 292 -7.89 12.08 -0.62
CA CYS A 292 -7.96 10.84 -1.39
C CYS A 292 -6.95 9.73 -1.00
N CYS A 293 -5.82 10.08 -0.36
CA CYS A 293 -4.80 9.15 0.10
C CYS A 293 -5.06 8.71 1.57
N PRO A 294 -5.48 7.45 1.83
CA PRO A 294 -5.81 7.01 3.19
C PRO A 294 -4.60 7.04 4.13
N VAL A 295 -3.39 6.80 3.61
CA VAL A 295 -2.14 6.90 4.39
C VAL A 295 -1.91 8.32 4.92
N PHE A 296 -2.18 9.34 4.09
CA PHE A 296 -2.03 10.74 4.48
C PHE A 296 -3.13 11.18 5.45
N VAL A 297 -4.39 10.79 5.18
CA VAL A 297 -5.51 11.04 6.10
C VAL A 297 -5.23 10.44 7.48
N ASN A 298 -4.78 9.17 7.53
CA ASN A 298 -4.44 8.51 8.78
C ASN A 298 -3.24 9.18 9.49
N LEU A 299 -2.24 9.67 8.74
CA LEU A 299 -1.13 10.43 9.31
C LEU A 299 -1.65 11.69 10.02
N VAL A 300 -2.51 12.46 9.36
CA VAL A 300 -3.09 13.68 9.93
C VAL A 300 -3.97 13.35 11.13
N LYS A 301 -4.93 12.43 11.01
CA LYS A 301 -5.85 12.06 12.11
C LYS A 301 -5.10 11.59 13.36
N LYS A 302 -4.08 10.73 13.19
CA LYS A 302 -3.38 10.08 14.32
C LYS A 302 -2.24 10.92 14.93
N PHE A 303 -1.51 11.69 14.11
CA PHE A 303 -0.29 12.38 14.56
C PHE A 303 -0.39 13.91 14.53
N TYR A 304 -1.39 14.46 13.84
CA TYR A 304 -1.65 15.89 13.72
C TYR A 304 -3.16 16.19 13.86
N PRO A 305 -3.83 15.69 14.92
CA PRO A 305 -5.30 15.79 15.06
C PRO A 305 -5.81 17.23 15.06
N GLU A 306 -4.98 18.20 15.49
CA GLU A 306 -5.28 19.63 15.43
C GLU A 306 -5.44 20.18 14.00
N LEU A 307 -4.88 19.48 13.01
CA LEU A 307 -4.99 19.84 11.59
C LEU A 307 -6.12 19.07 10.87
N ALA A 308 -6.77 18.11 11.52
CA ALA A 308 -7.79 17.25 10.90
C ALA A 308 -8.99 18.04 10.33
N SER A 309 -9.31 19.20 10.90
CA SER A 309 -10.37 20.08 10.38
C SER A 309 -10.07 20.74 9.04
N HIS A 310 -8.81 20.69 8.58
CA HIS A 310 -8.39 21.23 7.29
C HIS A 310 -8.30 20.14 6.21
N LEU A 311 -8.54 18.87 6.55
CA LEU A 311 -8.71 17.82 5.55
C LEU A 311 -10.02 18.02 4.80
N SER A 312 -9.97 17.91 3.48
CA SER A 312 -11.18 17.86 2.66
C SER A 312 -12.10 16.75 3.14
N THR A 313 -13.37 17.09 3.34
CA THR A 313 -14.42 16.14 3.72
C THR A 313 -14.81 15.21 2.57
N THR A 314 -14.40 15.51 1.33
CA THR A 314 -14.66 14.68 0.15
C THR A 314 -14.06 13.28 0.35
N VAL A 315 -14.76 12.23 -0.07
CA VAL A 315 -14.25 10.85 -0.01
C VAL A 315 -13.22 10.57 -1.11
N SER A 316 -12.52 9.42 -1.07
CA SER A 316 -11.56 9.09 -2.12
C SER A 316 -12.24 8.64 -3.42
N PRO A 317 -11.52 8.65 -4.57
CA PRO A 317 -12.07 8.22 -5.87
C PRO A 317 -12.67 6.80 -5.85
N MET A 318 -12.06 5.89 -5.08
CA MET A 318 -12.56 4.54 -4.86
C MET A 318 -13.95 4.57 -4.23
N VAL A 319 -14.11 5.31 -3.14
CA VAL A 319 -15.37 5.40 -2.39
C VAL A 319 -16.43 6.18 -3.17
N ALA A 320 -16.05 7.27 -3.84
CA ALA A 320 -16.96 8.08 -4.64
C ALA A 320 -17.61 7.24 -5.75
N LEU A 321 -16.80 6.53 -6.53
CA LEU A 321 -17.31 5.67 -7.60
C LEU A 321 -18.02 4.43 -7.05
N GLY A 322 -17.53 3.85 -5.93
CA GLY A 322 -18.21 2.75 -5.25
C GLY A 322 -19.62 3.10 -4.79
N ARG A 323 -19.82 4.29 -4.18
CA ARG A 323 -21.16 4.77 -3.78
C ARG A 323 -22.07 5.04 -4.97
N LYS A 324 -21.51 5.51 -6.09
CA LYS A 324 -22.25 5.66 -7.34
C LYS A 324 -22.77 4.30 -7.82
N PHE A 325 -21.89 3.31 -7.92
CA PHE A 325 -22.29 1.96 -8.34
C PHE A 325 -23.22 1.29 -7.35
N ARG A 326 -23.07 1.51 -6.04
CA ARG A 326 -24.03 0.99 -5.04
C ARG A 326 -25.43 1.57 -5.24
N LYS A 327 -25.56 2.81 -5.73
CA LYS A 327 -26.87 3.41 -6.05
C LYS A 327 -27.47 2.80 -7.32
N GLU A 328 -26.64 2.54 -8.32
CA GLU A 328 -27.05 1.96 -9.61
C GLU A 328 -27.33 0.45 -9.53
N TYR A 329 -26.54 -0.25 -8.72
CA TYR A 329 -26.52 -1.70 -8.53
C TYR A 329 -26.49 -2.05 -7.02
N PRO A 330 -27.63 -1.95 -6.30
CA PRO A 330 -27.65 -2.11 -4.84
C PRO A 330 -27.21 -3.49 -4.33
N GLU A 331 -27.58 -4.55 -5.05
CA GLU A 331 -27.34 -5.95 -4.67
C GLU A 331 -26.01 -6.50 -5.22
N ASP A 332 -25.43 -5.85 -6.23
CA ASP A 332 -24.24 -6.35 -6.91
C ASP A 332 -22.97 -6.03 -6.09
N LYS A 333 -21.91 -6.81 -6.25
CA LYS A 333 -20.64 -6.62 -5.55
C LYS A 333 -19.74 -5.64 -6.28
N ILE A 334 -18.89 -4.96 -5.53
CA ILE A 334 -17.93 -3.99 -6.07
C ILE A 334 -16.52 -4.34 -5.59
N VAL A 335 -15.62 -4.59 -6.54
CA VAL A 335 -14.19 -4.82 -6.28
C VAL A 335 -13.38 -3.61 -6.74
N PHE A 336 -12.53 -3.07 -5.85
CA PHE A 336 -11.50 -2.12 -6.21
C PHE A 336 -10.16 -2.84 -6.42
N ILE A 337 -9.50 -2.55 -7.54
CA ILE A 337 -8.19 -3.11 -7.91
C ILE A 337 -7.19 -1.97 -8.03
N GLY A 338 -6.17 -1.93 -7.17
CA GLY A 338 -5.25 -0.79 -7.10
C GLY A 338 -3.86 -1.09 -6.52
N PRO A 339 -3.01 -0.06 -6.34
CA PRO A 339 -1.64 -0.26 -5.89
C PRO A 339 -1.48 -0.15 -4.36
N CYS A 340 -2.56 0.02 -3.60
CA CYS A 340 -2.51 0.51 -2.23
C CYS A 340 -3.12 -0.46 -1.23
N ILE A 341 -2.32 -0.92 -0.28
CA ILE A 341 -2.77 -1.77 0.83
C ILE A 341 -3.67 -1.00 1.79
N ALA A 342 -3.40 0.28 2.04
CA ALA A 342 -4.23 1.12 2.91
C ALA A 342 -5.67 1.32 2.38
N LYS A 343 -5.94 1.03 1.10
CA LYS A 343 -7.32 1.03 0.58
C LYS A 343 -8.17 -0.09 1.17
N LYS A 344 -7.57 -1.21 1.57
CA LYS A 344 -8.25 -2.27 2.34
C LYS A 344 -8.71 -1.74 3.69
N ASP A 345 -7.89 -0.91 4.35
CA ASP A 345 -8.23 -0.28 5.63
C ASP A 345 -9.32 0.80 5.50
N GLU A 346 -9.31 1.54 4.38
CA GLU A 346 -10.34 2.54 4.06
C GLU A 346 -11.69 1.90 3.73
N ALA A 347 -11.70 0.80 2.98
CA ALA A 347 -12.93 0.10 2.61
C ALA A 347 -13.68 -0.49 3.81
N VAL A 348 -12.98 -0.74 4.93
CA VAL A 348 -13.59 -1.25 6.17
C VAL A 348 -13.74 -0.17 7.25
N GLU A 349 -13.48 1.10 6.91
CA GLU A 349 -13.77 2.21 7.82
C GLU A 349 -15.28 2.34 8.01
N ARG A 350 -15.72 2.48 9.26
CA ARG A 350 -17.15 2.44 9.64
C ARG A 350 -18.04 3.39 8.82
N GLU A 351 -17.53 4.55 8.44
CA GLU A 351 -18.26 5.54 7.64
C GLU A 351 -18.27 5.29 6.13
N LEU A 352 -17.43 4.36 5.64
CA LEU A 352 -17.13 4.12 4.22
C LEU A 352 -17.39 2.67 3.76
N GLN A 353 -17.64 1.75 4.70
CA GLN A 353 -17.91 0.32 4.44
C GLN A 353 -19.15 0.04 3.58
N ASP A 354 -19.94 1.06 3.24
CA ASP A 354 -21.07 0.97 2.32
C ASP A 354 -20.66 0.95 0.83
N ALA A 355 -19.41 1.30 0.52
CA ALA A 355 -19.01 1.60 -0.85
C ALA A 355 -18.36 0.44 -1.62
N ILE A 356 -17.55 -0.40 -0.98
CA ILE A 356 -16.69 -1.39 -1.64
C ILE A 356 -16.73 -2.70 -0.87
N ASP A 357 -16.94 -3.83 -1.57
CA ASP A 357 -16.95 -5.16 -0.96
C ASP A 357 -15.52 -5.75 -0.88
N TYR A 358 -14.73 -5.56 -1.94
CA TYR A 358 -13.41 -6.18 -2.08
C TYR A 358 -12.33 -5.18 -2.48
N VAL A 359 -11.14 -5.30 -1.90
CA VAL A 359 -9.97 -4.51 -2.32
C VAL A 359 -8.81 -5.45 -2.63
N LEU A 360 -8.42 -5.50 -3.90
CA LEU A 360 -7.28 -6.27 -4.38
C LEU A 360 -6.16 -5.34 -4.85
N THR A 361 -4.94 -5.78 -4.64
CA THR A 361 -3.74 -5.12 -5.17
C THR A 361 -3.43 -5.58 -6.60
N PHE A 362 -2.57 -4.86 -7.32
CA PHE A 362 -2.09 -5.34 -8.62
C PHE A 362 -1.23 -6.62 -8.49
N GLU A 363 -0.54 -6.81 -7.36
CA GLU A 363 0.15 -8.08 -7.04
C GLU A 363 -0.85 -9.23 -6.93
N GLU A 364 -1.93 -9.03 -6.19
CA GLU A 364 -2.99 -10.05 -6.00
C GLU A 364 -3.68 -10.39 -7.31
N ILE A 365 -4.17 -9.40 -8.08
CA ILE A 365 -4.87 -9.69 -9.34
C ILE A 365 -3.96 -10.34 -10.39
N CYS A 366 -2.65 -10.06 -10.34
CA CYS A 366 -1.71 -10.75 -11.19
C CYS A 366 -1.60 -12.23 -10.86
N ALA A 367 -1.57 -12.57 -9.57
CA ALA A 367 -1.55 -13.96 -9.14
C ALA A 367 -2.87 -14.67 -9.50
N VAL A 368 -4.00 -13.96 -9.39
CA VAL A 368 -5.32 -14.44 -9.82
C VAL A 368 -5.32 -14.77 -11.32
N PHE A 369 -4.85 -13.87 -12.19
CA PHE A 369 -4.78 -14.15 -13.62
C PHE A 369 -3.94 -15.39 -13.92
N GLU A 370 -2.77 -15.55 -13.31
CA GLU A 370 -1.95 -16.74 -13.51
C GLU A 370 -2.64 -18.01 -13.00
N GLY A 371 -3.35 -17.93 -11.87
CA GLY A 371 -4.14 -19.04 -11.33
C GLY A 371 -5.30 -19.44 -12.23
N ALA A 372 -5.99 -18.45 -12.82
CA ALA A 372 -7.09 -18.65 -13.75
C ALA A 372 -6.64 -19.05 -15.18
N GLY A 373 -5.34 -19.02 -15.48
CA GLY A 373 -4.83 -19.25 -16.83
C GLY A 373 -5.09 -18.09 -17.79
N ILE A 374 -5.39 -16.90 -17.25
CA ILE A 374 -5.66 -15.68 -18.00
C ILE A 374 -4.35 -14.94 -18.25
N ASN A 375 -4.13 -14.55 -19.50
CA ASN A 375 -2.99 -13.71 -19.87
C ASN A 375 -3.51 -12.47 -20.61
N PRO A 376 -3.44 -11.27 -19.98
CA PRO A 376 -3.97 -10.05 -20.59
C PRO A 376 -3.40 -9.75 -21.98
N SER A 377 -2.20 -10.20 -22.33
CA SER A 377 -1.65 -9.95 -23.68
C SER A 377 -2.41 -10.64 -24.82
N ASP A 378 -3.26 -11.61 -24.50
CA ASP A 378 -3.90 -12.49 -25.47
C ASP A 378 -5.27 -11.98 -25.92
N TYR A 379 -5.80 -10.92 -25.29
CA TYR A 379 -7.08 -10.31 -25.63
C TYR A 379 -6.90 -9.22 -26.68
N ASP A 380 -7.85 -9.14 -27.61
CA ASP A 380 -7.93 -8.06 -28.57
C ASP A 380 -8.46 -6.77 -27.92
N ILE A 381 -8.07 -5.63 -28.49
CA ILE A 381 -8.49 -4.32 -27.99
C ILE A 381 -9.86 -4.00 -28.58
N GLU A 382 -10.90 -4.00 -27.74
CA GLU A 382 -12.11 -3.26 -28.06
C GLU A 382 -11.88 -1.76 -27.84
N LYS A 383 -12.58 -0.94 -28.64
CA LYS A 383 -12.49 0.51 -28.52
C LYS A 383 -13.05 0.92 -27.15
N ASP A 384 -12.18 1.45 -26.31
CA ASP A 384 -12.57 2.00 -25.02
C ASP A 384 -13.25 3.37 -25.23
N ASP A 385 -14.57 3.41 -25.07
CA ASP A 385 -15.36 4.64 -25.11
C ASP A 385 -15.49 5.30 -23.71
N THR A 386 -14.57 4.98 -22.79
CA THR A 386 -14.57 5.53 -21.43
C THR A 386 -14.41 7.05 -21.43
N VAL A 387 -15.45 7.73 -20.92
CA VAL A 387 -15.46 9.18 -20.67
C VAL A 387 -14.76 9.44 -19.33
N VAL A 388 -13.49 9.81 -19.40
CA VAL A 388 -12.62 10.14 -18.26
C VAL A 388 -11.73 11.30 -18.65
N SER A 389 -11.43 12.23 -17.74
CA SER A 389 -10.50 13.31 -18.03
C SER A 389 -9.02 12.90 -17.91
N ARG A 390 -8.16 13.58 -18.66
CA ARG A 390 -6.69 13.51 -18.52
C ARG A 390 -6.27 13.79 -17.07
N LEU A 391 -6.93 14.71 -16.38
CA LEU A 391 -6.63 15.06 -14.99
C LEU A 391 -7.00 13.93 -14.04
N GLY A 392 -8.15 13.28 -14.24
CA GLY A 392 -8.58 12.10 -13.49
C GLY A 392 -7.59 10.95 -13.55
N ARG A 393 -7.07 10.61 -14.76
CA ARG A 393 -5.99 9.60 -14.89
C ARG A 393 -4.70 10.03 -14.19
N ASN A 394 -4.38 11.33 -14.22
CA ASN A 394 -3.17 11.87 -13.58
C ASN A 394 -3.23 11.90 -12.04
N PHE A 395 -4.37 11.61 -11.38
CA PHE A 395 -4.41 11.45 -9.90
C PHE A 395 -3.42 10.41 -9.37
N ALA A 396 -3.03 9.45 -10.21
CA ALA A 396 -2.14 8.36 -9.81
C ALA A 396 -0.68 8.80 -9.56
N LYS A 397 -0.27 10.01 -9.94
CA LYS A 397 1.06 10.57 -9.65
C LYS A 397 1.01 11.69 -8.62
N SER A 398 2.09 11.87 -7.88
CA SER A 398 2.26 13.04 -7.00
C SER A 398 2.18 14.35 -7.81
N GLY A 399 1.40 15.31 -7.29
CA GLY A 399 1.04 16.58 -7.93
C GLY A 399 -0.22 16.50 -8.79
N GLY A 400 -0.74 15.30 -9.07
CA GLY A 400 -1.88 15.11 -9.96
C GLY A 400 -3.21 15.60 -9.38
N VAL A 401 -3.41 15.41 -8.07
CA VAL A 401 -4.64 15.84 -7.38
C VAL A 401 -4.66 17.37 -7.27
N GLY A 402 -3.54 17.97 -6.86
CA GLY A 402 -3.41 19.42 -6.78
C GLY A 402 -3.59 20.09 -8.15
N GLU A 403 -3.01 19.52 -9.22
CA GLU A 403 -3.21 20.00 -10.60
C GLU A 403 -4.69 19.93 -10.99
N ALA A 404 -5.37 18.82 -10.70
CA ALA A 404 -6.78 18.65 -11.02
C ALA A 404 -7.67 19.65 -10.25
N VAL A 405 -7.50 19.76 -8.93
CA VAL A 405 -8.26 20.70 -8.10
C VAL A 405 -8.01 22.13 -8.53
N LYS A 406 -6.75 22.53 -8.76
CA LYS A 406 -6.44 23.89 -9.24
C LYS A 406 -7.06 24.19 -10.60
N SER A 407 -6.98 23.25 -11.53
CA SER A 407 -7.60 23.42 -12.86
C SER A 407 -9.11 23.60 -12.73
N THR A 408 -9.77 22.78 -11.91
CA THR A 408 -11.21 22.85 -11.70
C THR A 408 -11.63 24.11 -10.95
N VAL A 409 -10.89 24.54 -9.92
CA VAL A 409 -11.14 25.81 -9.23
C VAL A 409 -11.03 26.98 -10.21
N THR A 410 -9.98 27.01 -11.04
CA THR A 410 -9.78 28.09 -12.02
C THR A 410 -10.91 28.16 -13.05
N GLU A 411 -11.46 27.02 -13.44
CA GLU A 411 -12.61 26.96 -14.36
C GLU A 411 -13.93 27.39 -13.71
N LEU A 412 -14.14 27.04 -12.43
CA LEU A 412 -15.35 27.38 -11.68
C LEU A 412 -15.36 28.82 -11.15
N ASP A 413 -14.23 29.32 -10.68
CA ASP A 413 -14.04 30.67 -10.14
C ASP A 413 -12.63 31.18 -10.50
N PRO A 414 -12.45 31.82 -11.68
CA PRO A 414 -11.15 32.33 -12.14
C PRO A 414 -10.51 33.39 -11.21
N SER A 415 -11.29 33.96 -10.29
CA SER A 415 -10.77 34.95 -9.32
C SER A 415 -10.02 34.29 -8.17
N ARG A 416 -10.17 32.98 -7.97
CA ARG A 416 -9.60 32.25 -6.85
C ARG A 416 -8.19 31.76 -7.18
N GLU A 417 -7.21 32.19 -6.38
CA GLU A 417 -5.84 31.71 -6.52
C GLU A 417 -5.62 30.40 -5.74
N VAL A 418 -5.09 29.37 -6.42
CA VAL A 418 -4.67 28.11 -5.78
C VAL A 418 -3.14 28.00 -5.79
N ARG A 419 -2.56 28.07 -4.58
CA ARG A 419 -1.13 27.90 -4.28
C ARG A 419 -0.92 26.52 -3.66
N ILE A 420 -0.43 25.59 -4.48
CA ILE A 420 -0.29 24.18 -4.13
C ILE A 420 1.08 23.94 -3.49
N THR A 421 1.10 23.22 -2.38
CA THR A 421 2.27 22.43 -1.97
C THR A 421 1.95 20.95 -2.10
N ARG A 422 2.95 20.14 -2.49
CA ARG A 422 2.80 18.69 -2.63
C ARG A 422 3.73 17.99 -1.65
N CYS A 423 3.26 16.90 -1.07
CA CYS A 423 4.05 16.02 -0.23
C CYS A 423 4.24 14.69 -0.95
N ASN A 424 5.49 14.37 -1.31
CA ASN A 424 5.83 13.16 -2.04
C ASN A 424 6.41 12.09 -1.12
N GLY A 425 5.55 11.35 -0.45
CA GLY A 425 5.91 10.34 0.55
C GLY A 425 5.79 10.85 1.98
N LEU A 426 5.64 9.92 2.94
CA LEU A 426 5.38 10.20 4.35
C LEU A 426 6.41 11.16 5.01
N GLU A 427 7.69 11.08 4.65
CA GLU A 427 8.71 11.98 5.21
C GLU A 427 8.46 13.45 4.81
N GLU A 428 8.08 13.69 3.56
CA GLU A 428 7.73 15.03 3.10
C GLU A 428 6.41 15.49 3.69
N CYS A 429 5.41 14.59 3.83
CA CYS A 429 4.16 14.90 4.52
C CYS A 429 4.43 15.42 5.94
N LYS A 430 5.24 14.71 6.73
CA LYS A 430 5.61 15.16 8.10
C LYS A 430 6.33 16.50 8.08
N LYS A 431 7.29 16.72 7.18
CA LYS A 431 8.01 18.00 7.05
C LYS A 431 7.05 19.16 6.78
N VAL A 432 6.08 18.99 5.89
CA VAL A 432 5.08 20.02 5.56
C VAL A 432 4.15 20.25 6.75
N LEU A 433 3.61 19.19 7.37
CA LEU A 433 2.73 19.32 8.54
C LEU A 433 3.45 19.98 9.74
N ASP A 434 4.71 19.64 9.99
CA ASP A 434 5.54 20.28 11.03
C ASP A 434 5.81 21.76 10.71
N SER A 435 5.92 22.12 9.42
CA SER A 435 6.05 23.51 8.98
C SER A 435 4.77 24.30 9.24
N ILE A 436 3.60 23.71 8.98
CA ILE A 436 2.29 24.31 9.27
C ILE A 436 2.16 24.60 10.77
N LYS A 437 2.56 23.66 11.64
CA LYS A 437 2.57 23.85 13.10
C LYS A 437 3.48 25.00 13.56
N LYS A 438 4.51 25.33 12.77
CA LYS A 438 5.42 26.45 13.02
C LYS A 438 4.95 27.77 12.37
N GLY A 439 3.77 27.78 11.76
CA GLY A 439 3.17 28.97 11.15
C GLY A 439 3.47 29.15 9.65
N GLY A 440 3.93 28.11 8.94
CA GLY A 440 4.11 28.17 7.49
C GLY A 440 2.78 28.26 6.74
N THR A 441 2.59 29.28 5.90
CA THR A 441 1.32 29.57 5.19
C THR A 441 1.49 29.98 3.71
N ASP A 442 2.60 29.63 3.06
CA ASP A 442 2.86 30.04 1.66
C ASP A 442 1.92 29.37 0.63
N PHE A 443 1.17 28.36 1.07
CA PHE A 443 0.22 27.58 0.29
C PHE A 443 -1.18 27.67 0.91
N ASN A 444 -2.19 27.43 0.08
CA ASN A 444 -3.58 27.30 0.52
C ASN A 444 -4.18 25.93 0.13
N PHE A 445 -3.48 25.13 -0.68
CA PHE A 445 -3.86 23.74 -0.92
C PHE A 445 -2.65 22.81 -0.73
N ILE A 446 -2.83 21.71 -0.02
CA ILE A 446 -1.80 20.70 0.23
C ILE A 446 -2.25 19.37 -0.35
N GLU A 447 -1.49 18.85 -1.32
CA GLU A 447 -1.65 17.48 -1.77
C GLU A 447 -0.76 16.56 -0.92
N GLY A 448 -1.37 15.64 -0.16
CA GLY A 448 -0.66 14.64 0.62
C GLY A 448 -0.69 13.25 -0.01
N MET A 449 0.48 12.73 -0.40
CA MET A 449 0.64 11.35 -0.88
C MET A 449 1.60 10.58 0.04
N GLY A 450 1.12 9.49 0.64
CA GLY A 450 1.94 8.68 1.55
C GLY A 450 3.09 7.92 0.87
N CYS A 451 2.96 7.62 -0.42
CA CYS A 451 3.97 6.90 -1.20
C CYS A 451 4.79 7.87 -2.06
N GLN A 452 6.07 7.56 -2.29
CA GLN A 452 6.88 8.30 -3.25
C GLN A 452 6.32 8.12 -4.66
N GLU A 453 6.32 9.20 -5.42
CA GLU A 453 5.72 9.35 -6.76
C GLU A 453 4.19 9.20 -6.81
N GLY A 454 3.50 9.14 -5.66
CA GLY A 454 2.06 8.91 -5.59
C GLY A 454 1.69 7.43 -5.71
N CYS A 455 0.49 7.13 -6.21
CA CYS A 455 -0.04 5.77 -6.32
C CYS A 455 0.82 4.84 -7.20
N ILE A 456 1.52 5.37 -8.20
CA ILE A 456 2.47 4.58 -9.02
C ILE A 456 3.70 4.05 -8.25
N GLY A 457 3.95 4.55 -7.03
CA GLY A 457 4.94 4.01 -6.10
C GLY A 457 4.33 3.32 -4.88
N GLY A 458 3.04 2.98 -4.93
CA GLY A 458 2.37 2.18 -3.90
C GLY A 458 2.92 0.75 -3.79
N PRO A 459 2.78 0.11 -2.60
CA PRO A 459 3.38 -1.19 -2.30
C PRO A 459 2.75 -2.37 -3.05
N GLY A 460 1.52 -2.21 -3.56
CA GLY A 460 0.84 -3.23 -4.36
C GLY A 460 1.18 -3.18 -5.85
N ASN A 461 2.18 -2.38 -6.26
CA ASN A 461 2.61 -2.31 -7.65
C ASN A 461 3.54 -3.47 -8.01
N LEU A 462 3.48 -3.84 -9.28
CA LEU A 462 4.27 -4.88 -9.89
C LEU A 462 5.59 -4.36 -10.49
N VAL A 463 5.60 -3.08 -10.85
CA VAL A 463 6.70 -2.42 -11.55
C VAL A 463 7.10 -1.16 -10.79
N ARG A 464 8.40 -0.88 -10.75
CA ARG A 464 8.94 0.31 -10.07
C ARG A 464 8.44 1.62 -10.70
N PRO A 465 8.17 2.66 -9.89
CA PRO A 465 7.54 3.91 -10.34
C PRO A 465 8.29 4.63 -11.48
N HIS A 466 9.62 4.59 -11.48
CA HIS A 466 10.42 5.28 -12.51
C HIS A 466 10.14 4.79 -13.94
N LYS A 467 9.65 3.55 -14.12
CA LYS A 467 9.26 3.01 -15.43
C LYS A 467 7.84 3.39 -15.83
N LEU A 468 7.00 3.74 -14.86
CA LEU A 468 5.57 3.97 -15.04
C LEU A 468 5.22 5.42 -15.36
N LYS A 469 6.03 6.39 -14.90
CA LYS A 469 5.77 7.83 -15.09
C LYS A 469 5.42 8.21 -16.53
N ASN A 470 6.22 7.74 -17.49
CA ASN A 470 6.02 8.06 -18.91
C ASN A 470 4.80 7.34 -19.49
N MET A 471 4.49 6.14 -19.02
CA MET A 471 3.32 5.39 -19.47
C MET A 471 2.03 6.03 -18.95
N LEU A 472 1.99 6.42 -17.68
CA LEU A 472 0.87 7.16 -17.11
C LEU A 472 0.64 8.50 -17.80
N LYS A 473 1.71 9.21 -18.16
CA LYS A 473 1.58 10.46 -18.92
C LYS A 473 0.89 10.23 -20.26
N LYS A 474 1.33 9.23 -21.04
CA LYS A 474 0.73 8.87 -22.33
C LYS A 474 -0.72 8.42 -22.17
N PHE A 475 -0.99 7.57 -21.18
CA PHE A 475 -2.35 7.11 -20.86
C PHE A 475 -3.30 8.27 -20.51
N GLY A 476 -2.80 9.30 -19.83
CA GLY A 476 -3.56 10.53 -19.63
C GLY A 476 -3.80 11.31 -20.93
N GLU A 477 -2.82 11.39 -21.82
CA GLU A 477 -2.91 12.08 -23.12
C GLU A 477 -3.85 11.40 -24.13
N GLU A 478 -4.17 10.11 -23.93
CA GLU A 478 -5.15 9.36 -24.72
C GLU A 478 -6.61 9.79 -24.43
N SER A 479 -6.86 10.46 -23.30
CA SER A 479 -8.18 10.99 -22.99
C SER A 479 -8.55 12.13 -23.94
N SER A 480 -9.76 12.07 -24.50
CA SER A 480 -10.34 13.16 -25.31
C SER A 480 -10.79 14.36 -24.46
N TYR A 481 -10.81 14.24 -23.14
CA TYR A 481 -11.32 15.25 -22.22
C TYR A 481 -10.19 15.81 -21.35
N ASN A 482 -9.92 17.11 -21.49
CA ASN A 482 -8.86 17.77 -20.72
C ASN A 482 -9.33 18.38 -19.41
N SER A 483 -10.63 18.67 -19.28
CA SER A 483 -11.23 19.31 -18.12
C SER A 483 -12.08 18.30 -17.33
N VAL A 484 -11.96 18.35 -16.00
CA VAL A 484 -12.85 17.64 -15.07
C VAL A 484 -14.29 18.14 -15.20
N VAL A 485 -14.50 19.45 -15.34
CA VAL A 485 -15.84 20.05 -15.44
C VAL A 485 -16.57 19.55 -16.69
N SER A 486 -15.83 19.33 -17.79
CA SER A 486 -16.40 18.87 -19.06
C SER A 486 -16.95 17.44 -19.04
N VAL A 487 -16.52 16.62 -18.07
CA VAL A 487 -16.96 15.22 -17.90
C VAL A 487 -17.81 15.03 -16.65
N GLN A 488 -18.11 16.10 -15.93
CA GLN A 488 -18.82 16.01 -14.66
C GLN A 488 -20.29 15.65 -14.90
N GLU A 489 -20.75 14.61 -14.20
CA GLU A 489 -22.15 14.22 -14.14
C GLU A 489 -22.85 14.84 -12.92
N ASN A 490 -24.18 14.93 -12.96
CA ASN A 490 -24.95 15.54 -11.89
C ASN A 490 -25.12 14.55 -10.72
N GLU A 491 -24.32 14.71 -9.66
CA GLU A 491 -24.20 13.74 -8.56
C GLU A 491 -24.77 14.24 -7.23
N MET A 492 -25.76 15.14 -7.28
CA MET A 492 -26.33 15.84 -6.12
C MET A 492 -26.88 14.94 -5.00
N ASP A 493 -27.11 13.67 -5.27
CA ASP A 493 -27.69 12.71 -4.31
C ASP A 493 -26.67 11.72 -3.69
N LEU A 494 -25.38 11.79 -4.06
CA LEU A 494 -24.38 10.87 -3.53
C LEU A 494 -23.82 11.39 -2.21
N LYS A 495 -23.70 10.51 -1.20
CA LYS A 495 -22.97 10.80 0.05
C LYS A 495 -21.48 10.85 -0.26
N LEU A 496 -20.97 11.98 -0.74
CA LEU A 496 -19.55 12.13 -1.12
C LEU A 496 -18.69 12.75 -0.03
N THR A 497 -19.23 12.90 1.18
CA THR A 497 -18.54 13.46 2.35
C THR A 497 -18.29 12.41 3.44
N ARG A 498 -17.31 12.67 4.28
CA ARG A 498 -16.98 11.93 5.51
C ARG A 498 -16.57 12.86 6.65
N SER A 499 -16.66 12.37 7.89
CA SER A 499 -16.18 13.08 9.06
C SER A 499 -14.69 12.81 9.30
N HIS A 500 -13.98 13.86 9.69
CA HIS A 500 -12.61 13.75 10.21
C HIS A 500 -12.54 13.97 11.73
N LYS A 501 -13.70 14.19 12.37
CA LYS A 501 -13.83 14.22 13.84
C LYS A 501 -14.21 12.82 14.31
N GLU A 502 -13.45 12.32 15.30
CA GLU A 502 -13.74 11.08 16.01
C GLU A 502 -15.07 11.13 16.78
#